data_AF-A0A956RE45-F1
#
_entry.id   AF-A0A956RE45-F1
#
_cell.length_a   1.000
_cell.length_b   1.000
_cell.length_c   1.000
_cell.angle_alpha   90.00
_cell.angle_beta   90.00
_cell.angle_gamma   90.00
#
_symmetry.space_group_name_H-M   'P 1'
#
loop_
_entity.id
_entity.type
_entity.pdbx_description
1 polymer ?
#
loop_
_entity_poly.entity_id
_entity_poly.type
_entity_poly.pdbx_seq_one_letter_code
_entity_poly.pdbx_strand_id
1 'polypeptide(L)'
;MERLIELALLALAGYLGVGVMLAAPLHVVLARLDPAARGAGLRFRLLITPGLVALWPVVVRRWRVAARGGSFHAPTERVKIGALRSLHGPLSATAFGAGVLTLVLAVVSAPPPPSVTPLDAIDGPRAPLSLAPLGPALDPALRLTLAGSGTNRQLELELPMSLAVPGLAVYWRAAAPDADASQLDQARFLGAAGRSGLQRLELPNECAGGFIVLTSGEHTLVAQAPLPDDS
;
A
#
# COMPACT_ATOMS: atom_id res chain seq x y z
N MET A 1 15.11 6.44 12.21
CA MET A 1 14.33 5.18 12.23
C MET A 1 13.80 4.85 10.83
N GLU A 2 13.16 5.81 10.16
CA GLU A 2 12.68 5.71 8.77
C GLU A 2 13.74 5.17 7.77
N ARG A 3 14.94 5.74 7.73
CA ARG A 3 16.04 5.26 6.86
C ARG A 3 16.45 3.81 7.10
N LEU A 4 16.34 3.30 8.34
CA LEU A 4 16.65 1.90 8.64
C LEU A 4 15.57 0.97 8.10
N ILE A 5 14.30 1.40 8.19
CA ILE A 5 13.16 0.65 7.65
C ILE A 5 13.26 0.60 6.12
N GLU A 6 13.53 1.72 5.46
CA GLU A 6 13.76 1.78 4.01
C GLU A 6 14.87 0.82 3.57
N LEU A 7 16.03 0.87 4.24
CA LEU A 7 17.14 -0.02 3.93
C LEU A 7 16.79 -1.49 4.16
N ALA A 8 16.08 -1.81 5.25
CA ALA A 8 15.66 -3.17 5.54
C ALA A 8 14.67 -3.71 4.49
N LEU A 9 13.70 -2.88 4.07
CA LEU A 9 12.74 -3.22 3.01
C LEU A 9 13.43 -3.38 1.67
N LEU A 10 14.38 -2.50 1.32
CA LEU A 10 15.15 -2.60 0.08
C LEU A 10 16.02 -3.87 0.06
N ALA A 11 16.67 -4.19 1.18
CA ALA A 11 17.45 -5.42 1.32
C ALA A 11 16.58 -6.68 1.22
N LEU A 12 15.39 -6.67 1.85
CA LEU A 12 14.43 -7.76 1.77
C LEU A 12 13.89 -7.93 0.34
N ALA A 13 13.54 -6.83 -0.33
CA ALA A 13 13.09 -6.85 -1.72
C ALA A 13 14.18 -7.40 -2.65
N GLY A 14 15.43 -6.97 -2.47
CA GLY A 14 16.58 -7.52 -3.20
C GLY A 14 16.78 -9.02 -2.95
N TYR A 15 16.68 -9.46 -1.70
CA TYR A 15 16.78 -10.88 -1.32
C TYR A 15 15.70 -11.73 -2.00
N LEU A 16 14.46 -11.27 -1.98
CA LEU A 16 13.33 -11.95 -2.62
C LEU A 16 13.46 -11.97 -4.15
N GLY A 17 13.89 -10.85 -4.74
CA GLY A 17 14.11 -10.75 -6.19
C GLY A 17 15.15 -11.76 -6.69
N VAL A 18 16.28 -11.89 -6.00
CA VAL A 18 17.32 -12.90 -6.31
C VAL A 18 16.77 -14.32 -6.14
N GLY A 19 15.99 -14.55 -5.08
CA GLY A 19 15.35 -15.84 -4.85
C GLY A 19 14.40 -16.25 -5.98
N VAL A 20 13.57 -15.31 -6.48
CA VAL A 20 12.66 -15.54 -7.62
C VAL A 20 13.45 -15.82 -8.90
N MET A 21 14.50 -15.04 -9.19
CA MET A 21 15.35 -15.27 -10.36
C MET A 21 16.00 -16.66 -10.34
N LEU A 22 16.40 -17.17 -9.17
CA LEU A 22 16.95 -18.51 -9.03
C LEU A 22 15.89 -19.62 -9.08
N ALA A 23 14.69 -19.36 -8.55
CA ALA A 23 13.60 -20.34 -8.53
C ALA A 23 13.10 -20.69 -9.93
N ALA A 24 13.06 -19.73 -10.85
CA ALA A 24 12.58 -19.93 -12.23
C ALA A 24 13.32 -21.05 -12.99
N PRO A 25 14.66 -21.05 -13.13
CA PRO A 25 15.39 -22.14 -13.76
C PRO A 25 15.33 -23.43 -12.94
N LEU A 26 15.26 -23.35 -11.60
CA LEU A 26 15.13 -24.51 -10.73
C LEU A 26 13.84 -25.30 -11.01
N HIS A 27 12.73 -24.64 -11.33
CA HIS A 27 11.49 -25.34 -11.72
C HIS A 27 11.62 -26.17 -13.00
N VAL A 28 12.44 -25.71 -13.95
CA VAL A 28 12.73 -26.45 -15.19
C VAL A 28 13.62 -27.66 -14.89
N VAL A 29 14.60 -27.47 -14.01
CA VAL A 29 15.56 -28.51 -13.62
C VAL A 29 14.93 -29.55 -12.67
N LEU A 30 13.95 -29.16 -11.85
CA LEU A 30 13.32 -30.03 -10.85
C LEU A 30 12.68 -31.28 -11.50
N ALA A 31 12.08 -31.13 -12.68
CA ALA A 31 11.53 -32.25 -13.44
C ALA A 31 12.59 -33.26 -13.93
N ARG A 32 13.85 -32.82 -14.03
CA ARG A 32 14.99 -33.67 -14.38
C ARG A 32 15.58 -34.34 -13.13
N LEU A 33 15.68 -33.61 -12.02
CA LEU A 33 16.28 -34.08 -10.76
C LEU A 33 15.41 -35.10 -10.03
N ASP A 34 14.08 -34.91 -10.04
CA ASP A 34 13.15 -35.77 -9.31
C ASP A 34 12.10 -36.35 -10.28
N PRO A 35 12.17 -37.67 -10.57
CA PRO A 35 11.14 -38.35 -11.35
C PRO A 35 9.73 -38.19 -10.77
N ALA A 36 9.59 -38.07 -9.44
CA ALA A 36 8.30 -37.85 -8.79
C ALA A 36 7.73 -36.46 -9.08
N ALA A 37 8.58 -35.47 -9.35
CA ALA A 37 8.16 -34.13 -9.76
C ALA A 37 7.77 -34.06 -11.25
N ARG A 38 8.02 -35.11 -12.05
CA ARG A 38 7.88 -35.11 -13.52
C ARG A 38 6.43 -35.09 -14.02
N GLY A 39 5.43 -35.20 -13.14
CA GLY A 39 4.01 -34.97 -13.43
C GLY A 39 3.37 -33.90 -12.56
N ALA A 40 4.16 -33.18 -11.74
CA ALA A 40 3.62 -32.22 -10.81
C ALA A 40 3.10 -30.99 -11.56
N GLY A 41 1.77 -30.80 -11.52
CA GLY A 41 1.09 -29.70 -12.18
C GLY A 41 1.52 -28.33 -11.64
N LEU A 42 1.13 -27.27 -12.36
CA LEU A 42 1.49 -25.88 -12.05
C LEU A 42 1.21 -25.49 -10.60
N ARG A 43 0.12 -26.02 -10.00
CA ARG A 43 -0.26 -25.76 -8.60
C ARG A 43 0.80 -26.22 -7.59
N PHE A 44 1.41 -27.39 -7.79
CA PHE A 44 2.47 -27.88 -6.90
C PHE A 44 3.71 -26.98 -7.00
N ARG A 45 4.05 -26.56 -8.22
CA ARG A 45 5.19 -25.65 -8.47
C ARG A 45 4.98 -24.30 -7.77
N LEU A 46 3.79 -23.73 -7.89
CA LEU A 46 3.42 -22.52 -7.14
C LEU A 46 3.55 -22.71 -5.63
N LEU A 47 3.11 -23.87 -5.11
CA LEU A 47 3.18 -24.17 -3.67
C LEU A 47 4.60 -24.25 -3.12
N ILE A 48 5.56 -24.81 -3.89
CA ILE A 48 6.96 -24.93 -3.45
C ILE A 48 7.81 -23.68 -3.73
N THR A 49 7.34 -22.78 -4.61
CA THR A 49 8.06 -21.56 -5.00
C THR A 49 8.46 -20.68 -3.81
N PRO A 50 7.58 -20.34 -2.84
CA PRO A 50 7.99 -19.53 -1.69
C PRO A 50 9.09 -20.19 -0.86
N GLY A 51 9.09 -21.52 -0.78
CA GLY A 51 10.17 -22.28 -0.13
C GLY A 51 11.50 -22.16 -0.87
N LEU A 52 11.49 -22.28 -2.20
CA LEU A 52 12.69 -22.06 -3.02
C LEU A 52 13.23 -20.63 -2.88
N VAL A 53 12.34 -19.64 -2.94
CA VAL A 53 12.69 -18.22 -2.78
C VAL A 53 13.24 -17.96 -1.37
N ALA A 54 12.69 -18.56 -0.33
CA ALA A 54 13.19 -18.37 1.03
C ALA A 54 14.56 -19.06 1.25
N LEU A 55 14.80 -20.22 0.64
CA LEU A 55 16.00 -21.05 0.89
C LEU A 55 17.11 -20.94 -0.19
N TRP A 56 17.03 -19.98 -1.11
CA TRP A 56 18.02 -19.86 -2.19
C TRP A 56 19.50 -19.79 -1.73
N PRO A 57 19.88 -19.13 -0.59
CA PRO A 57 21.29 -19.07 -0.18
C PRO A 57 21.83 -20.44 0.19
N VAL A 58 20.98 -21.31 0.75
CA VAL A 58 21.33 -22.68 1.11
C VAL A 58 21.58 -23.50 -0.16
N VAL A 59 20.74 -23.34 -1.18
CA VAL A 59 20.90 -24.00 -2.49
C VAL A 59 22.20 -23.56 -3.15
N VAL A 60 22.48 -22.25 -3.21
CA VAL A 60 23.71 -21.70 -3.78
C VAL A 60 24.94 -22.18 -3.01
N ARG A 61 24.89 -22.17 -1.67
CA ARG A 61 25.99 -22.70 -0.84
C ARG A 61 26.26 -24.16 -1.15
N ARG A 62 25.21 -24.99 -1.29
CA ARG A 62 25.35 -26.40 -1.64
C ARG A 62 25.96 -26.60 -3.03
N TRP A 63 25.51 -25.83 -4.02
CA TRP A 63 26.08 -25.89 -5.37
C TRP A 63 27.55 -25.45 -5.42
N ARG A 64 27.94 -24.43 -4.66
CA ARG A 64 29.35 -24.01 -4.56
C ARG A 64 30.24 -25.10 -3.97
N VAL A 65 29.75 -25.84 -2.96
CA VAL A 65 30.50 -26.97 -2.39
C VAL A 65 30.64 -28.10 -3.41
N ALA A 66 29.55 -28.44 -4.11
CA ALA A 66 29.57 -29.46 -5.16
C ALA A 66 30.49 -29.09 -6.33
N ALA A 67 30.47 -27.83 -6.77
CA ALA A 67 31.30 -27.33 -7.88
C ALA A 67 32.81 -27.36 -7.58
N ARG A 68 33.21 -27.30 -6.29
CA ARG A 68 34.62 -27.39 -5.88
C ARG A 68 35.17 -28.82 -5.87
N GLY A 69 34.44 -29.79 -6.43
CA GLY A 69 34.82 -31.20 -6.39
C GLY A 69 34.76 -31.78 -4.98
N GLY A 70 34.07 -31.11 -4.05
CA GLY A 70 33.68 -31.71 -2.79
C GLY A 70 32.80 -32.91 -3.13
N SER A 71 33.39 -34.11 -3.11
CA SER A 71 32.65 -35.34 -3.28
C SER A 71 31.62 -35.34 -2.17
N PHE A 72 30.37 -35.05 -2.54
CA PHE A 72 29.25 -35.29 -1.67
C PHE A 72 29.22 -36.81 -1.54
N HIS A 73 29.98 -37.33 -0.57
CA HIS A 73 29.73 -38.63 -0.02
C HIS A 73 28.31 -38.49 0.48
N ALA A 74 27.34 -38.89 -0.35
CA ALA A 74 25.99 -39.14 0.12
C ALA A 74 26.22 -40.00 1.35
N PRO A 75 25.97 -39.49 2.57
CA PRO A 75 26.27 -40.26 3.75
C PRO A 75 25.49 -41.56 3.57
N THR A 76 26.18 -42.67 3.31
CA THR A 76 25.57 -44.00 3.31
C THR A 76 25.10 -44.33 4.71
N GLU A 77 25.63 -43.60 5.70
CA GLU A 77 24.94 -43.30 6.94
C GLU A 77 23.60 -42.65 6.60
N ARG A 78 22.54 -43.48 6.51
CA ARG A 78 21.14 -43.06 6.55
C ARG A 78 21.07 -41.91 7.54
N VAL A 79 21.01 -40.67 7.03
CA VAL A 79 20.79 -39.51 7.85
C VAL A 79 19.52 -39.85 8.59
N LYS A 80 19.64 -40.14 9.89
CA LYS A 80 18.52 -40.62 10.69
C LYS A 80 17.44 -39.59 10.48
N ILE A 81 16.34 -39.98 9.82
CA ILE A 81 15.27 -39.06 9.43
C ILE A 81 14.79 -38.26 10.65
N GLY A 82 14.94 -38.82 11.86
CA GLY A 82 14.75 -38.14 13.14
C GLY A 82 15.63 -36.91 13.39
N ALA A 83 16.92 -36.92 13.03
CA ALA A 83 17.81 -35.77 13.18
C ALA A 83 17.48 -34.63 12.20
N LEU A 84 16.99 -34.97 11.01
CA LEU A 84 16.49 -33.97 10.06
C LEU A 84 15.16 -33.36 10.55
N ARG A 85 14.29 -34.18 11.17
CA ARG A 85 13.04 -33.73 11.80
C ARG A 85 13.28 -32.83 13.00
N SER A 86 14.29 -33.13 13.83
CA SER A 86 14.64 -32.31 15.00
C SER A 86 15.26 -30.96 14.63
N LEU A 87 15.88 -30.86 13.44
CA LEU A 87 16.38 -29.59 12.90
C LEU A 87 15.29 -28.78 12.19
N HIS A 88 14.33 -29.45 11.54
CA HIS A 88 13.24 -28.76 10.85
C HIS A 88 12.29 -28.01 11.80
N GLY A 89 11.97 -28.58 12.96
CA GLY A 89 11.11 -27.94 13.96
C GLY A 89 11.56 -26.54 14.40
N PRO A 90 12.80 -26.37 14.91
CA PRO A 90 13.26 -25.06 15.37
C PRO A 90 13.50 -24.08 14.22
N LEU A 91 13.91 -24.54 13.04
CA LEU A 91 14.12 -23.67 11.87
C LEU A 91 12.80 -23.17 11.28
N SER A 92 11.77 -24.01 11.20
CA SER A 92 10.45 -23.57 10.74
C SER A 92 9.79 -22.66 11.78
N ALA A 93 9.92 -22.96 13.07
CA ALA A 93 9.41 -22.12 14.15
C ALA A 93 10.07 -20.73 14.17
N THR A 94 11.40 -20.66 13.99
CA THR A 94 12.11 -19.37 13.93
C THR A 94 11.76 -18.56 12.68
N ALA A 95 11.67 -19.20 11.50
CA ALA A 95 11.25 -18.52 10.27
C ALA A 95 9.80 -18.02 10.34
N PHE A 96 8.88 -18.84 10.85
CA PHE A 96 7.49 -18.45 11.05
C PHE A 96 7.37 -17.34 12.11
N GLY A 97 8.09 -17.48 13.22
CA GLY A 97 8.16 -16.46 14.27
C GLY A 97 8.68 -15.12 13.74
N ALA A 98 9.73 -15.12 12.93
CA ALA A 98 10.26 -13.91 12.32
C ALA A 98 9.27 -13.29 11.32
N GLY A 99 8.59 -14.11 10.50
CA GLY A 99 7.56 -13.64 9.57
C GLY A 99 6.36 -13.01 10.28
N VAL A 100 5.82 -13.69 11.30
CA VAL A 100 4.71 -13.18 12.12
C VAL A 100 5.12 -11.92 12.88
N LEU A 101 6.32 -11.90 13.47
CA LEU A 101 6.82 -10.72 14.17
C LEU A 101 6.95 -9.51 13.24
N THR A 102 7.46 -9.73 12.02
CA THR A 102 7.57 -8.66 11.01
C THR A 102 6.19 -8.15 10.62
N LEU A 103 5.21 -9.04 10.43
CA LEU A 103 3.82 -8.66 10.14
C LEU A 103 3.19 -7.88 11.29
N VAL A 104 3.35 -8.35 12.53
CA VAL A 104 2.82 -7.68 13.74
C VAL A 104 3.46 -6.31 13.89
N LEU A 105 4.78 -6.20 13.73
CA LEU A 105 5.47 -4.91 13.76
C LEU A 105 4.97 -3.99 12.65
N ALA A 106 4.71 -4.49 11.44
CA ALA A 106 4.16 -3.70 10.36
C ALA A 106 2.74 -3.20 10.67
N VAL A 107 1.89 -4.03 11.28
CA VAL A 107 0.53 -3.66 11.69
C VAL A 107 0.53 -2.65 12.85
N VAL A 108 1.39 -2.86 13.85
CA VAL A 108 1.52 -1.94 15.00
C VAL A 108 2.16 -0.62 14.61
N SER A 109 3.09 -0.64 13.65
CA SER A 109 3.75 0.58 13.14
C SER A 109 2.94 1.28 12.05
N ALA A 110 1.83 0.66 11.59
CA ALA A 110 0.93 1.34 10.67
C ALA A 110 0.36 2.57 11.41
N PRO A 111 0.34 3.75 10.78
CA PRO A 111 -0.33 4.90 11.37
C PRO A 111 -1.76 4.47 11.73
N PRO A 112 -2.28 4.86 12.91
CA PRO A 112 -3.66 4.55 13.26
C PRO A 112 -4.54 5.01 12.10
N PRO A 113 -5.53 4.19 11.70
CA PRO A 113 -6.51 4.67 10.73
C PRO A 113 -7.02 6.02 11.25
N PRO A 114 -7.15 7.04 10.39
CA PRO A 114 -7.61 8.35 10.81
C PRO A 114 -8.85 8.13 11.66
N SER A 115 -8.80 8.60 12.91
CA SER A 115 -9.91 8.44 13.85
C SER A 115 -11.14 8.99 13.19
N VAL A 116 -12.12 8.13 12.91
CA VAL A 116 -13.42 8.55 12.40
C VAL A 116 -14.10 9.26 13.56
N THR A 117 -13.91 10.58 13.63
CA THR A 117 -14.57 11.45 14.61
C THR A 117 -16.08 11.22 14.46
N PRO A 118 -16.79 10.79 15.52
CA PRO A 118 -18.21 10.49 15.44
C PRO A 118 -18.99 11.64 14.80
N LEU A 119 -19.86 11.29 13.86
CA LEU A 119 -20.58 12.17 12.93
C LEU A 119 -21.39 13.29 13.62
N ASP A 120 -21.66 13.15 14.92
CA ASP A 120 -22.62 14.00 15.64
C ASP A 120 -21.97 15.14 16.45
N ALA A 121 -20.65 15.32 16.40
CA ALA A 121 -19.95 16.22 17.33
C ALA A 121 -19.59 17.63 16.79
N ILE A 122 -19.97 17.99 15.57
CA ILE A 122 -19.66 19.33 15.01
C ILE A 122 -20.95 20.06 14.64
N ASP A 123 -21.58 20.65 15.67
CA ASP A 123 -22.64 21.66 15.52
C ASP A 123 -22.00 23.01 15.15
N GLY A 124 -21.61 23.15 13.89
CA GLY A 124 -21.11 24.40 13.32
C GLY A 124 -22.05 24.94 12.23
N PRO A 125 -22.03 26.26 11.96
CA PRO A 125 -22.73 26.83 10.82
C PRO A 125 -22.24 26.17 9.52
N ARG A 126 -23.18 25.75 8.67
CA ARG A 126 -22.90 25.13 7.37
C ARG A 126 -22.99 26.20 6.30
N ALA A 127 -21.87 26.48 5.63
CA ALA A 127 -21.83 27.40 4.50
C ALA A 127 -21.74 26.60 3.19
N PRO A 128 -22.68 26.75 2.25
CA PRO A 128 -22.56 26.15 0.93
C PRO A 128 -21.39 26.79 0.18
N LEU A 129 -20.53 25.97 -0.43
CA LEU A 129 -19.43 26.45 -1.26
C LEU A 129 -19.91 26.69 -2.69
N SER A 130 -19.56 27.83 -3.27
CA SER A 130 -19.83 28.11 -4.68
C SER A 130 -18.81 27.36 -5.54
N LEU A 131 -19.30 26.47 -6.40
CA LEU A 131 -18.48 25.70 -7.33
C LEU A 131 -18.33 26.47 -8.64
N ALA A 132 -17.09 26.77 -9.03
CA ALA A 132 -16.80 27.25 -10.37
C ALA A 132 -16.43 26.04 -11.25
N PRO A 133 -17.25 25.68 -12.26
CA PRO A 133 -16.91 24.57 -13.15
C PRO A 133 -15.71 24.96 -14.02
N LEU A 134 -14.63 24.17 -13.95
CA LEU A 134 -13.40 24.37 -14.72
C LEU A 134 -13.22 23.35 -15.87
N GLY A 135 -14.31 22.67 -16.28
CA GLY A 135 -14.28 21.64 -17.33
C GLY A 135 -15.68 21.10 -17.69
N PRO A 136 -15.76 20.05 -18.54
CA PRO A 136 -17.04 19.42 -18.91
C PRO A 136 -17.79 18.98 -17.65
N ALA A 137 -19.02 19.47 -17.54
CA ALA A 137 -19.80 19.52 -16.31
C ALA A 137 -19.88 18.16 -15.61
N LEU A 138 -19.28 18.09 -14.42
CA LEU A 138 -19.66 17.10 -13.42
C LEU A 138 -21.11 17.33 -13.01
N ASP A 139 -21.77 16.25 -12.59
CA ASP A 139 -23.19 16.24 -12.22
C ASP A 139 -23.47 17.40 -11.22
N PRO A 140 -24.41 18.32 -11.52
CA PRO A 140 -24.75 19.44 -10.63
C PRO A 140 -25.27 18.98 -9.25
N ALA A 141 -25.52 17.68 -9.07
CA ALA A 141 -25.90 17.11 -7.80
C ALA A 141 -24.75 16.98 -6.78
N LEU A 142 -23.48 17.17 -7.15
CA LEU A 142 -22.37 17.13 -6.19
C LEU A 142 -22.41 18.36 -5.28
N ARG A 143 -22.64 18.15 -3.97
CA ARG A 143 -22.67 19.22 -2.97
C ARG A 143 -21.41 19.18 -2.12
N LEU A 144 -20.78 20.35 -2.00
CA LEU A 144 -19.66 20.59 -1.09
C LEU A 144 -20.12 21.58 -0.03
N THR A 145 -20.14 21.12 1.21
CA THR A 145 -20.42 21.97 2.37
C THR A 145 -19.19 22.05 3.24
N LEU A 146 -18.80 23.27 3.62
CA LEU A 146 -17.80 23.45 4.65
C LEU A 146 -18.53 23.51 6.00
N ALA A 147 -18.19 22.60 6.90
CA ALA A 147 -18.73 22.53 8.24
C ALA A 147 -17.63 22.81 9.27
N GLY A 148 -18.02 23.37 10.41
CA GLY A 148 -17.11 23.66 11.52
C GLY A 148 -16.71 25.13 11.61
N SER A 149 -16.14 25.50 12.76
CA SER A 149 -15.78 26.88 13.11
C SER A 149 -14.36 26.92 13.69
N GLY A 150 -13.65 28.03 13.47
CA GLY A 150 -12.28 28.23 13.96
C GLY A 150 -11.29 27.22 13.38
N THR A 151 -10.63 26.48 14.28
CA THR A 151 -9.53 25.55 13.98
C THR A 151 -9.98 24.11 13.67
N ASN A 152 -11.29 23.84 13.65
CA ASN A 152 -11.79 22.51 13.34
C ASN A 152 -12.77 22.62 12.16
N ARG A 153 -12.21 22.62 10.95
CA ARG A 153 -12.97 22.69 9.70
C ARG A 153 -13.02 21.31 9.05
N GLN A 154 -14.20 20.92 8.62
CA GLN A 154 -14.45 19.69 7.89
C GLN A 154 -15.08 20.02 6.55
N LEU A 155 -14.54 19.40 5.49
CA LEU A 155 -15.16 19.39 4.18
C LEU A 155 -16.13 18.22 4.12
N GLU A 156 -17.40 18.52 3.98
CA GLU A 156 -18.44 17.52 3.70
C GLU A 156 -18.67 17.44 2.18
N LEU A 157 -18.43 16.27 1.61
CA LEU A 157 -18.78 15.92 0.23
C LEU A 157 -20.02 15.04 0.24
N GLU A 158 -21.10 15.48 -0.39
CA GLU A 158 -22.24 14.62 -0.68
C GLU A 158 -22.12 14.12 -2.13
N LEU A 159 -21.72 12.85 -2.29
CA LEU A 159 -21.62 12.22 -3.60
C LEU A 159 -22.97 11.58 -3.98
N PRO A 160 -23.59 12.00 -5.10
CA PRO A 160 -24.85 11.41 -5.52
C PRO A 160 -24.67 9.95 -5.91
N MET A 161 -25.70 9.13 -5.70
CA MET A 161 -25.71 7.71 -6.10
C MET A 161 -25.48 7.52 -7.61
N SER A 162 -25.78 8.54 -8.42
CA SER A 162 -25.57 8.58 -9.87
C SER A 162 -24.11 8.73 -10.29
N LEU A 163 -23.22 9.15 -9.36
CA LEU A 163 -21.82 9.41 -9.68
C LEU A 163 -21.07 8.08 -9.87
N ALA A 164 -21.06 7.57 -11.11
CA ALA A 164 -20.32 6.36 -11.51
C ALA A 164 -18.82 6.64 -11.70
N VAL A 165 -18.24 7.44 -10.81
CA VAL A 165 -16.90 7.97 -10.95
C VAL A 165 -15.95 7.22 -10.00
N PRO A 166 -14.96 6.48 -10.52
CA PRO A 166 -14.08 5.64 -9.70
C PRO A 166 -13.07 6.51 -8.94
N GLY A 167 -13.40 6.87 -7.70
CA GLY A 167 -12.48 7.51 -6.76
C GLY A 167 -12.23 8.99 -7.06
N LEU A 168 -12.94 9.87 -6.36
CA LEU A 168 -12.70 11.30 -6.40
C LEU A 168 -11.54 11.65 -5.46
N ALA A 169 -10.43 12.14 -5.97
CA ALA A 169 -9.32 12.61 -5.15
C ALA A 169 -9.52 14.09 -4.81
N VAL A 170 -9.35 14.44 -3.53
CA VAL A 170 -9.53 15.79 -3.00
C VAL A 170 -8.17 16.35 -2.62
N TYR A 171 -7.85 17.51 -3.18
CA TYR A 171 -6.62 18.24 -2.94
C TYR A 171 -6.94 19.64 -2.45
N TRP A 172 -6.00 20.24 -1.72
CA TRP A 172 -6.04 21.63 -1.31
C TRP A 172 -4.84 22.40 -1.84
N ARG A 173 -5.06 23.67 -2.21
CA ARG A 173 -4.00 24.59 -2.66
C ARG A 173 -4.25 26.00 -2.14
N ALA A 174 -3.21 26.73 -1.77
CA ALA A 174 -3.34 28.12 -1.30
C ALA A 174 -3.69 29.13 -2.42
N ALA A 175 -3.23 28.88 -3.66
CA ALA A 175 -3.31 29.84 -4.77
C ALA A 175 -4.37 29.48 -5.83
N ALA A 176 -4.90 30.52 -6.50
CA ALA A 176 -5.99 30.46 -7.47
C ALA A 176 -5.66 29.61 -8.71
N PRO A 177 -6.67 28.92 -9.30
CA PRO A 177 -6.55 28.00 -10.44
C PRO A 177 -5.83 28.55 -11.69
N ASP A 178 -5.76 29.87 -11.86
CA ASP A 178 -5.07 30.51 -12.98
C ASP A 178 -3.54 30.25 -13.04
N ALA A 179 -2.99 29.69 -11.96
CA ALA A 179 -1.60 29.29 -11.89
C ALA A 179 -1.40 27.90 -12.51
N ASP A 180 -0.85 27.89 -13.73
CA ASP A 180 -0.21 26.82 -14.52
C ASP A 180 -0.35 25.37 -13.99
N ALA A 181 -0.75 24.42 -14.84
CA ALA A 181 -0.96 23.01 -14.46
C ALA A 181 0.27 22.32 -13.82
N SER A 182 1.47 22.88 -14.03
CA SER A 182 2.72 22.47 -13.36
C SER A 182 2.72 22.73 -11.85
N GLN A 183 1.76 23.50 -11.32
CA GLN A 183 1.62 23.80 -9.89
C GLN A 183 0.75 22.80 -9.10
N LEU A 184 0.26 21.73 -9.73
CA LEU A 184 -0.34 20.60 -9.01
C LEU A 184 0.64 19.95 -8.03
N ASP A 185 1.95 20.10 -8.23
CA ASP A 185 2.98 19.64 -7.29
C ASP A 185 2.91 20.30 -5.91
N GLN A 186 2.27 21.48 -5.81
CA GLN A 186 2.07 22.17 -4.53
C GLN A 186 0.71 21.83 -3.88
N ALA A 187 -0.12 21.03 -4.56
CA ALA A 187 -1.41 20.63 -4.02
C ALA A 187 -1.22 19.56 -2.95
N ARG A 188 -1.79 19.81 -1.76
CA ARG A 188 -1.77 18.84 -0.67
C ARG A 188 -2.94 17.88 -0.81
N PHE A 189 -2.66 16.59 -0.85
CA PHE A 189 -3.70 15.56 -0.85
C PHE A 189 -4.43 15.56 0.50
N LEU A 190 -5.76 15.72 0.47
CA LEU A 190 -6.63 15.67 1.65
C LEU A 190 -7.25 14.28 1.84
N GLY A 191 -7.53 13.57 0.75
CA GLY A 191 -8.13 12.23 0.80
C GLY A 191 -8.80 11.82 -0.50
N ALA A 192 -9.38 10.63 -0.52
CA ALA A 192 -10.12 10.11 -1.68
C ALA A 192 -11.52 9.65 -1.26
N ALA A 193 -12.52 10.04 -2.05
CA ALA A 193 -13.91 9.66 -1.88
C ALA A 193 -14.34 8.68 -2.98
N GLY A 194 -14.52 7.41 -2.62
CA GLY A 194 -14.88 6.34 -3.56
C GLY A 194 -16.27 5.72 -3.35
N ARG A 195 -17.07 6.24 -2.42
CA ARG A 195 -18.41 5.70 -2.08
C ARG A 195 -19.45 6.80 -2.15
N SER A 196 -20.64 6.47 -2.65
CA SER A 196 -21.80 7.36 -2.61
C SER A 196 -22.19 7.69 -1.17
N GLY A 197 -22.82 8.86 -1.00
CA GLY A 197 -23.22 9.38 0.31
C GLY A 197 -22.31 10.49 0.83
N LEU A 198 -22.52 10.83 2.10
CA LEU A 198 -21.79 11.89 2.79
C LEU A 198 -20.39 11.40 3.19
N GLN A 199 -19.35 12.07 2.71
CA GLN A 199 -17.97 11.88 3.13
C GLN A 199 -17.47 13.13 3.82
N ARG A 200 -16.69 12.97 4.88
CA ARG A 200 -16.10 14.09 5.61
C ARG A 200 -14.59 13.99 5.58
N LEU A 201 -13.94 15.08 5.24
CA LEU A 201 -12.49 15.22 5.19
C LEU A 201 -12.09 16.34 6.14
N GLU A 202 -11.16 16.06 7.05
CA GLU A 202 -10.62 17.07 7.95
C GLU A 202 -9.70 18.01 7.16
N LEU A 203 -9.95 19.31 7.27
CA LEU A 203 -9.13 20.35 6.66
C LEU A 203 -8.10 20.83 7.69
N PRO A 204 -6.79 20.72 7.40
CA PRO A 204 -5.77 21.28 8.26
C PRO A 204 -5.96 22.80 8.44
N ASN A 205 -5.54 23.37 9.57
CA ASN A 205 -5.70 24.80 9.87
C ASN A 205 -5.02 25.73 8.86
N GLU A 206 -3.92 25.27 8.26
CA GLU A 206 -3.21 25.98 7.20
C GLU A 206 -4.01 26.07 5.89
N CYS A 207 -5.18 25.41 5.80
CA CYS A 207 -6.02 25.38 4.62
C CYS A 207 -7.04 26.54 4.51
N ALA A 208 -6.99 27.53 5.40
CA ALA A 208 -7.88 28.69 5.36
C ALA A 208 -7.60 29.58 4.13
N GLY A 209 -8.66 29.97 3.40
CA GLY A 209 -8.57 30.90 2.26
C GLY A 209 -8.01 30.34 0.95
N GLY A 210 -7.86 29.00 0.84
CA GLY A 210 -7.37 28.34 -0.38
C GLY A 210 -8.46 27.85 -1.33
N PHE A 211 -8.06 26.98 -2.24
CA PHE A 211 -8.89 26.32 -3.25
C PHE A 211 -8.87 24.81 -3.01
N ILE A 212 -10.04 24.20 -3.10
CA ILE A 212 -10.24 22.76 -3.04
C ILE A 212 -10.34 22.27 -4.47
N VAL A 213 -9.43 21.38 -4.86
CA VAL A 213 -9.35 20.80 -6.19
C VAL A 213 -9.82 19.35 -6.10
N LEU A 214 -10.86 19.03 -6.84
CA LEU A 214 -11.42 17.68 -6.91
C LEU A 214 -11.08 17.13 -8.28
N THR A 215 -10.37 16.01 -8.34
CA THR A 215 -9.99 15.38 -9.61
C THR A 215 -10.52 13.96 -9.67
N SER A 216 -11.03 13.60 -10.84
CA SER A 216 -11.28 12.22 -11.20
C SER A 216 -11.04 12.02 -12.69
N GLY A 217 -10.00 11.26 -13.03
CA GLY A 217 -9.60 11.06 -14.42
C GLY A 217 -9.26 12.40 -15.07
N GLU A 218 -9.98 12.74 -16.14
CA GLU A 218 -9.78 14.00 -16.88
C GLU A 218 -10.61 15.17 -16.33
N HIS A 219 -11.49 14.92 -15.35
CA HIS A 219 -12.37 15.94 -14.80
C HIS A 219 -11.73 16.58 -13.57
N THR A 220 -11.65 17.91 -13.56
CA THR A 220 -11.15 18.70 -12.43
C THR A 220 -12.16 19.78 -12.07
N LEU A 221 -12.57 19.83 -10.79
CA LEU A 221 -13.37 20.91 -10.23
C LEU A 221 -12.54 21.71 -9.24
N VAL A 222 -12.79 23.02 -9.19
CA VAL A 222 -12.15 23.89 -8.23
C VAL A 222 -13.22 24.65 -7.47
N ALA A 223 -13.21 24.53 -6.16
CA ALA A 223 -14.05 25.28 -5.24
C ALA A 223 -13.18 26.24 -4.45
N GLN A 224 -13.57 27.50 -4.35
CA GLN A 224 -12.89 28.43 -3.46
C GLN A 224 -13.39 28.21 -2.04
N ALA A 225 -12.48 27.98 -1.10
CA ALA A 225 -12.83 27.94 0.32
C ALA A 225 -13.18 29.37 0.78
N PRO A 226 -14.14 29.54 1.69
CA PRO A 226 -14.48 30.85 2.21
C PRO A 226 -13.26 31.39 2.95
N LEU A 227 -12.98 32.69 2.79
CA LEU A 227 -12.02 33.34 3.67
C LEU A 227 -12.51 33.22 5.12
N PRO A 228 -11.59 33.01 6.09
CA PRO A 228 -11.96 33.20 7.50
C PRO A 228 -12.57 34.60 7.66
N ASP A 229 -13.73 34.70 8.31
CA ASP A 229 -14.21 36.00 8.80
C ASP A 229 -13.14 36.52 9.78
N ASP A 230 -12.67 37.76 9.57
CA ASP A 230 -11.70 38.47 10.44
C ASP A 230 -12.36 38.93 11.76
N SER A 231 -13.12 38.03 12.42
CA SER A 231 -13.86 38.29 13.66
C SER A 231 -13.04 38.01 14.91
#